data_AF-A0A7J7FQN2-F1
#
_entry.id   AF-A0A7J7FQN2-F1
#
_cell.length_a   1.000
_cell.length_b   1.000
_cell.length_c   1.000
_cell.angle_alpha   90.00
_cell.angle_beta   90.00
_cell.angle_gamma   90.00
#
_symmetry.space_group_name_H-M   'P 1'
#
loop_
_entity.id
_entity.type
_entity.pdbx_description
1 polymer ?
#
loop_
_entity_poly.entity_id
_entity_poly.type
_entity_poly.pdbx_seq_one_letter_code
_entity_poly.pdbx_strand_id
1 'polypeptide(L)'
;MCTSIFPKRLENKYLSNPSEFNHLYSMVQAEIEAKTAKASSSCTNGLLWLTRAMDFLVELFRNLLEHQDWTMSQACSDSYGKTLKKWHGWLASSSFTVAMKLAPDRKKFLDVIGGTGDANLDIEKFCTNFSPFLEENHNFLASVGMDDLKAS
;
A
#
# COMPACT_ATOMS: atom_id res chain seq x y z
N MET A 1 -2.66 7.51 -12.50
CA MET A 1 -1.32 7.79 -13.08
C MET A 1 -0.15 7.23 -12.28
N CYS A 2 -0.33 6.63 -11.08
CA CYS A 2 0.79 6.08 -10.27
C CYS A 2 0.94 4.55 -10.31
N THR A 3 0.00 3.80 -10.88
CA THR A 3 0.00 2.31 -10.82
C THR A 3 0.99 1.63 -11.75
N SER A 4 1.53 2.32 -12.77
CA SER A 4 2.45 1.74 -13.77
C SER A 4 3.93 1.92 -13.46
N ILE A 5 4.29 2.65 -12.39
CA ILE A 5 5.68 3.06 -12.16
C ILE A 5 6.42 2.02 -11.30
N PHE A 6 5.82 1.56 -10.20
CA PHE A 6 6.51 0.63 -9.30
C PHE A 6 6.70 -0.78 -9.87
N PRO A 7 5.67 -1.44 -10.46
CA PRO A 7 5.87 -2.75 -11.11
C PRO A 7 6.96 -2.70 -12.19
N LYS A 8 6.99 -1.62 -12.97
CA LYS A 8 8.02 -1.41 -14.01
C LYS A 8 9.41 -1.20 -13.43
N ARG A 9 9.54 -0.56 -12.26
CA ARG A 9 10.83 -0.43 -11.54
C ARG A 9 11.33 -1.79 -11.06
N LEU A 10 10.45 -2.59 -10.48
CA LEU A 10 10.78 -3.96 -10.06
C LEU A 10 11.18 -4.82 -11.26
N GLU A 11 10.42 -4.76 -12.34
CA GLU A 11 10.72 -5.50 -13.58
C GLU A 11 12.07 -5.08 -14.15
N ASN A 12 12.34 -3.78 -14.29
CA ASN A 12 13.63 -3.29 -14.76
C ASN A 12 14.79 -3.75 -13.87
N LYS A 13 14.60 -3.75 -12.55
CA LYS A 13 15.61 -4.21 -11.60
C LYS A 13 15.84 -5.72 -11.74
N TYR A 14 14.78 -6.52 -11.78
CA TYR A 14 14.84 -7.96 -12.04
C TYR A 14 15.59 -8.26 -13.34
N LEU A 15 15.23 -7.60 -14.44
CA LEU A 15 15.86 -7.81 -15.76
C LEU A 15 17.35 -7.41 -15.80
N SER A 16 17.80 -6.53 -14.90
CA SER A 16 19.22 -6.13 -14.84
C SER A 16 20.13 -7.24 -14.30
N ASN A 17 19.63 -8.10 -13.41
CA ASN A 17 20.31 -9.31 -12.94
C ASN A 17 19.30 -10.29 -12.31
N PRO A 18 18.64 -11.16 -13.10
CA PRO A 18 17.60 -12.06 -12.59
C PRO A 18 18.07 -13.02 -11.51
N SER A 19 19.35 -13.40 -11.52
CA SER A 19 19.93 -14.31 -10.52
C SER A 19 20.03 -13.67 -9.14
N GLU A 20 20.35 -12.38 -9.10
CA GLU A 20 20.51 -11.61 -7.87
C GLU A 20 19.18 -11.01 -7.40
N PHE A 21 18.34 -10.57 -8.34
CA PHE A 21 17.12 -9.82 -8.05
C PHE A 21 15.84 -10.65 -8.20
N ASN A 22 15.90 -11.95 -7.94
CA ASN A 22 14.74 -12.85 -7.95
C ASN A 22 13.78 -12.60 -6.76
N HIS A 23 14.25 -11.93 -5.70
CA HIS A 23 13.46 -11.62 -4.50
C HIS A 23 13.44 -10.11 -4.24
N LEU A 24 12.33 -9.60 -3.70
CA LEU A 24 12.20 -8.17 -3.39
C LEU A 24 13.27 -7.70 -2.39
N TYR A 25 13.55 -8.51 -1.37
CA TYR A 25 14.49 -8.14 -0.31
C TYR A 25 15.94 -8.11 -0.80
N SER A 26 16.31 -8.90 -1.82
CA SER A 26 17.64 -8.79 -2.42
C SER A 26 17.80 -7.49 -3.23
N MET A 27 16.73 -7.02 -3.89
CA MET A 27 16.74 -5.68 -4.51
C MET A 27 16.96 -4.57 -3.48
N VAL A 28 16.31 -4.67 -2.31
CA VAL A 28 16.46 -3.70 -1.21
C VAL A 28 17.88 -3.72 -0.64
N GLN A 29 18.42 -4.91 -0.37
CA GLN A 29 19.77 -5.07 0.17
C GLN A 29 20.82 -4.43 -0.76
N ALA A 30 20.72 -4.69 -2.06
CA ALA A 30 21.62 -4.10 -3.05
C ALA A 30 21.52 -2.56 -3.12
N GLU A 31 20.31 -2.00 -2.97
CA GLU A 31 20.14 -0.54 -2.93
C GLU A 31 20.66 0.10 -1.64
N ILE A 32 20.63 -0.62 -0.52
CA ILE A 32 21.23 -0.17 0.75
C ILE A 32 22.75 -0.13 0.61
N GLU A 33 23.36 -1.21 0.12
CA GLU A 33 24.81 -1.30 -0.10
C GLU A 33 25.30 -0.21 -1.05
N ALA A 34 24.54 0.06 -2.11
CA ALA A 34 24.80 1.13 -3.07
C ALA A 34 24.46 2.54 -2.55
N LYS A 35 23.87 2.68 -1.35
CA LYS A 35 23.38 3.94 -0.77
C LYS A 35 22.36 4.67 -1.64
N THR A 36 21.56 3.93 -2.41
CA THR A 36 20.51 4.44 -3.30
C THR A 36 19.09 4.14 -2.83
N ALA A 37 18.92 3.39 -1.73
CA ALA A 37 17.63 2.97 -1.17
C ALA A 37 16.63 4.11 -0.85
N LYS A 38 17.10 5.33 -0.58
CA LYS A 38 16.23 6.49 -0.29
C LYS A 38 15.83 7.28 -1.54
N ALA A 39 16.34 6.93 -2.72
CA ALA A 39 15.96 7.62 -3.95
C ALA A 39 14.47 7.46 -4.23
N SER A 40 13.83 8.50 -4.78
CA SER A 40 12.40 8.46 -5.16
C SER A 40 12.09 7.41 -6.23
N SER A 41 13.10 6.98 -6.98
CA SER A 41 13.05 5.94 -8.01
C SER A 41 13.40 4.54 -7.52
N SER A 42 13.89 4.38 -6.30
CA SER A 42 14.36 3.07 -5.78
C SER A 42 13.22 2.07 -5.59
N CYS A 43 13.56 0.78 -5.65
CA CYS A 43 12.66 -0.32 -5.34
C CYS A 43 12.32 -0.34 -3.85
N THR A 44 13.28 0.01 -2.98
CA THR A 44 13.12 0.10 -1.53
C THR A 44 12.04 1.11 -1.15
N ASN A 45 12.15 2.34 -1.66
CA ASN A 45 11.13 3.37 -1.41
C ASN A 45 9.76 2.95 -1.99
N GLY A 46 9.76 2.31 -3.16
CA GLY A 46 8.53 1.77 -3.73
C GLY A 46 7.88 0.67 -2.88
N LEU A 47 8.67 -0.25 -2.32
CA LEU A 47 8.19 -1.31 -1.41
C LEU A 47 7.60 -0.72 -0.13
N LEU A 48 8.27 0.28 0.46
CA LEU A 48 7.77 0.99 1.63
C LEU A 48 6.38 1.62 1.38
N TRP A 49 6.25 2.40 0.31
CA TRP A 49 4.97 3.07 0.01
C TRP A 49 3.89 2.09 -0.42
N LEU A 50 4.24 1.03 -1.13
CA LEU A 50 3.28 -0.03 -1.44
C LEU A 50 2.78 -0.70 -0.16
N THR A 51 3.67 -1.08 0.75
CA THR A 51 3.30 -1.72 2.02
C THR A 51 2.33 -0.83 2.81
N ARG A 52 2.64 0.46 2.97
CA ARG A 52 1.77 1.42 3.66
C ARG A 52 0.43 1.67 2.95
N ALA A 53 0.41 1.67 1.62
CA ALA A 53 -0.84 1.79 0.86
C ALA A 53 -1.71 0.53 1.02
N MET A 54 -1.09 -0.64 1.16
CA MET A 54 -1.79 -1.89 1.40
C MET A 54 -2.29 -1.99 2.86
N ASP A 55 -1.57 -1.44 3.84
CA ASP A 55 -2.09 -1.29 5.21
C ASP A 55 -3.41 -0.51 5.19
N PHE A 56 -3.43 0.62 4.46
CA PHE A 56 -4.64 1.41 4.28
C PHE A 56 -5.77 0.60 3.66
N LEU A 57 -5.47 -0.20 2.62
CA LEU A 57 -6.49 -1.01 1.95
C LEU A 57 -7.05 -2.11 2.87
N VAL A 58 -6.19 -2.79 3.61
CA VAL A 58 -6.59 -3.82 4.59
C VAL A 58 -7.46 -3.19 5.69
N GLU A 59 -7.09 -2.02 6.20
CA GLU A 59 -7.88 -1.31 7.22
C GLU A 59 -9.22 -0.81 6.66
N LEU A 60 -9.24 -0.30 5.42
CA LEU A 60 -10.47 0.07 4.72
C LEU A 60 -11.41 -1.11 4.60
N PHE A 61 -10.89 -2.25 4.20
CA PHE A 61 -11.65 -3.48 4.04
C PHE A 61 -12.19 -4.01 5.37
N ARG A 62 -11.41 -3.97 6.46
CA ARG A 62 -11.92 -4.27 7.81
C ARG A 62 -13.05 -3.34 8.20
N ASN A 63 -12.87 -2.03 8.02
CA ASN A 63 -13.91 -1.04 8.30
C ASN A 63 -15.19 -1.27 7.47
N LEU A 64 -15.06 -1.69 6.20
CA LEU A 64 -16.21 -2.07 5.38
C LEU A 64 -16.92 -3.31 5.94
N LEU A 65 -16.22 -4.32 6.45
CA LEU A 65 -16.88 -5.48 7.06
C LEU A 65 -17.56 -5.14 8.41
N GLU A 66 -16.86 -4.40 9.26
CA GLU A 66 -17.28 -4.12 10.64
C GLU A 66 -18.38 -3.05 10.73
N HIS A 67 -18.35 -2.05 9.85
CA HIS A 67 -19.25 -0.90 9.89
C HIS A 67 -20.11 -0.83 8.62
N GLN A 68 -21.17 -1.65 8.56
CA GLN A 68 -22.02 -1.76 7.37
C GLN A 68 -22.81 -0.49 7.04
N ASP A 69 -23.04 0.36 8.03
CA ASP A 69 -23.75 1.64 7.95
C ASP A 69 -22.85 2.82 7.54
N TRP A 70 -21.53 2.64 7.55
CA TRP A 70 -20.61 3.71 7.14
C TRP A 70 -20.61 3.94 5.65
N THR A 71 -20.58 5.22 5.27
CA THR A 71 -20.28 5.64 3.89
C THR A 71 -18.83 5.29 3.52
N MET A 72 -18.56 5.21 2.22
CA MET A 72 -17.19 4.98 1.72
C MET A 72 -16.21 6.06 2.21
N SER A 73 -16.65 7.32 2.29
CA SER A 73 -15.82 8.42 2.77
C SER A 73 -15.46 8.28 4.26
N GLN A 74 -16.39 7.81 5.10
CA GLN A 74 -16.12 7.54 6.52
C GLN A 74 -15.10 6.42 6.68
N ALA A 75 -15.33 5.27 6.01
CA ALA A 75 -14.42 4.13 6.06
C ALA A 75 -13.01 4.48 5.56
N CYS A 76 -12.91 5.20 4.43
CA CYS A 76 -11.62 5.67 3.92
C CYS A 76 -10.94 6.66 4.88
N SER A 77 -11.69 7.62 5.45
CA SER A 77 -11.10 8.65 6.31
C SER A 77 -10.54 8.10 7.61
N ASP A 78 -11.26 7.15 8.22
CA ASP A 78 -10.79 6.43 9.41
C ASP A 78 -9.53 5.62 9.11
N SER A 79 -9.57 4.79 8.05
CA SER A 79 -8.44 3.97 7.62
C SER A 79 -7.21 4.81 7.32
N TYR A 80 -7.38 5.96 6.65
CA TYR A 80 -6.30 6.90 6.36
C TYR A 80 -5.68 7.45 7.65
N GLY A 81 -6.52 7.81 8.63
CA GLY A 81 -6.08 8.29 9.94
C GLY A 81 -5.19 7.29 10.67
N LYS A 82 -5.56 6.02 10.66
CA LYS A 82 -4.82 4.93 11.34
C LYS A 82 -3.52 4.53 10.63
N THR A 83 -3.43 4.74 9.31
CA THR A 83 -2.34 4.19 8.48
C THR A 83 -1.45 5.27 7.85
N LEU A 84 -1.90 5.88 6.75
CA LEU A 84 -1.10 6.73 5.88
C LEU A 84 -0.89 8.15 6.41
N LYS A 85 -1.83 8.68 7.20
CA LYS A 85 -1.83 10.09 7.60
C LYS A 85 -0.53 10.56 8.26
N LYS A 86 0.07 9.73 9.12
CA LYS A 86 1.34 10.05 9.81
C LYS A 86 2.54 10.20 8.86
N TRP A 87 2.46 9.62 7.66
CA TRP A 87 3.53 9.60 6.67
C TRP A 87 3.37 10.68 5.59
N HIS A 88 2.18 11.27 5.48
CA HIS A 88 1.86 12.28 4.48
C HIS A 88 2.15 13.69 5.00
N GLY A 89 2.87 14.48 4.20
CA GLY A 89 2.96 15.93 4.39
C GLY A 89 1.64 16.64 4.05
N TRP A 90 1.60 17.96 4.29
CA TRP A 90 0.39 18.77 4.13
C TRP A 90 -0.24 18.67 2.72
N LEU A 91 0.60 18.60 1.68
CA LEU A 91 0.15 18.52 0.29
C LEU A 91 -0.55 17.19 0.00
N ALA A 92 0.04 16.08 0.43
CA ALA A 92 -0.53 14.76 0.27
C ALA A 92 -1.82 14.58 1.11
N SER A 93 -1.87 15.10 2.34
CA SER A 93 -3.08 15.08 3.17
C SER A 93 -4.21 15.93 2.61
N SER A 94 -3.89 17.10 2.03
CA SER A 94 -4.87 17.95 1.36
C SER A 94 -5.45 17.25 0.12
N SER A 95 -4.60 16.58 -0.64
CA SER A 95 -5.00 15.80 -1.82
C SER A 95 -5.96 14.66 -1.46
N PHE A 96 -5.69 13.95 -0.34
CA PHE A 96 -6.60 12.92 0.17
C PHE A 96 -8.00 13.50 0.49
N THR A 97 -8.05 14.66 1.15
CA THR A 97 -9.32 15.33 1.49
C THR A 97 -10.15 15.65 0.24
N VAL A 98 -9.51 16.08 -0.84
CA VAL A 98 -10.18 16.32 -2.12
C VAL A 98 -10.65 15.00 -2.75
N ALA A 99 -9.82 13.96 -2.73
CA ALA A 99 -10.17 12.65 -3.27
C ALA A 99 -11.40 12.04 -2.55
N MET A 100 -11.58 12.29 -1.26
CA MET A 100 -12.76 11.82 -0.51
C MET A 100 -14.08 12.41 -1.01
N LYS A 101 -14.06 13.62 -1.59
CA LYS A 101 -15.26 14.21 -2.24
C LYS A 101 -15.67 13.47 -3.52
N LEU A 102 -14.74 12.67 -4.06
CA LEU A 102 -14.93 11.87 -5.27
C LEU A 102 -15.02 10.36 -4.95
N ALA A 103 -15.07 10.00 -3.65
CA ALA A 103 -15.20 8.61 -3.25
C ALA A 103 -16.52 8.04 -3.81
N PRO A 104 -16.50 6.82 -4.37
CA PRO A 104 -17.70 6.22 -4.92
C PRO A 104 -18.71 5.92 -3.81
N ASP A 105 -19.96 5.71 -4.21
CA ASP A 105 -20.94 5.08 -3.34
C ASP A 105 -20.45 3.70 -2.90
N ARG A 106 -20.70 3.36 -1.63
CA ARG A 106 -20.24 2.11 -1.02
C ARG A 106 -20.78 0.89 -1.74
N LYS A 107 -22.08 0.87 -2.03
CA LYS A 107 -22.71 -0.28 -2.70
C LYS A 107 -22.09 -0.47 -4.08
N LYS A 108 -21.96 0.62 -4.85
CA LYS A 108 -21.31 0.55 -6.17
C LYS A 108 -19.88 0.03 -6.10
N PHE A 109 -19.11 0.43 -5.09
CA PHE A 109 -17.76 -0.08 -4.90
C PHE A 109 -17.76 -1.59 -4.63
N LEU A 110 -18.58 -2.07 -3.69
CA LEU A 110 -18.69 -3.49 -3.34
C LEU A 110 -19.18 -4.33 -4.53
N ASP A 111 -20.17 -3.84 -5.29
CA ASP A 111 -20.66 -4.49 -6.51
C ASP A 111 -19.52 -4.66 -7.54
N VAL A 112 -18.65 -3.64 -7.69
CA VAL A 112 -17.53 -3.70 -8.64
C VAL A 112 -16.45 -4.68 -8.20
N ILE A 113 -16.07 -4.69 -6.92
CA ILE A 113 -14.98 -5.56 -6.45
C ILE A 113 -15.44 -7.00 -6.23
N GLY A 114 -16.71 -7.22 -5.90
CA GLY A 114 -17.29 -8.55 -5.78
C GLY A 114 -17.57 -9.20 -7.14
N GLY A 115 -17.86 -8.40 -8.17
CA GLY A 115 -18.24 -8.92 -9.48
C GLY A 115 -19.47 -9.83 -9.38
N THR A 116 -19.29 -11.13 -9.62
CA THR A 116 -20.34 -12.15 -9.46
C THR A 116 -20.22 -12.96 -8.15
N GLY A 117 -19.21 -12.68 -7.32
CA GLY A 117 -18.93 -13.36 -6.06
C GLY A 117 -19.48 -12.64 -4.83
N ASP A 118 -19.07 -13.11 -3.65
CA ASP A 118 -19.39 -12.47 -2.37
C ASP A 118 -18.23 -11.56 -1.96
N ALA A 119 -18.43 -10.26 -2.17
CA ALA A 119 -17.43 -9.25 -1.84
C ALA A 119 -16.97 -9.32 -0.38
N ASN A 120 -17.87 -9.62 0.58
CA ASN A 120 -17.52 -9.63 1.99
C ASN A 120 -16.61 -10.83 2.32
N LEU A 121 -16.94 -12.02 1.79
CA LEU A 121 -16.10 -13.21 1.97
C LEU A 121 -14.74 -13.06 1.31
N ASP A 122 -14.67 -12.45 0.13
CA ASP A 122 -13.42 -12.24 -0.58
C ASP A 122 -12.55 -11.17 0.12
N ILE A 123 -13.17 -10.11 0.65
CA ILE A 123 -12.51 -9.14 1.51
C ILE A 123 -11.93 -9.82 2.76
N GLU A 124 -12.72 -10.63 3.47
CA GLU A 124 -12.29 -11.32 4.69
C GLU A 124 -11.07 -12.22 4.42
N LYS A 125 -11.12 -13.02 3.36
CA LYS A 125 -10.00 -13.86 2.93
C LYS A 125 -8.78 -13.03 2.58
N PHE A 126 -8.96 -11.92 1.86
CA PHE A 126 -7.86 -11.03 1.51
C PHE A 126 -7.20 -10.45 2.77
N CYS A 127 -7.97 -9.88 3.69
CA CYS A 127 -7.44 -9.32 4.94
C CYS A 127 -6.71 -10.38 5.77
N THR A 128 -7.26 -11.60 5.86
CA THR A 128 -6.67 -12.70 6.63
C THR A 128 -5.34 -13.17 6.01
N ASN A 129 -5.33 -13.43 4.71
CA ASN A 129 -4.17 -14.02 4.05
C ASN A 129 -3.07 -13.00 3.73
N PHE A 130 -3.43 -11.72 3.55
CA PHE A 130 -2.48 -10.70 3.13
C PHE A 130 -1.78 -10.00 4.30
N SER A 131 -2.43 -9.89 5.46
CA SER A 131 -1.87 -9.20 6.64
C SER A 131 -0.50 -9.75 7.09
N PRO A 132 -0.26 -11.08 7.12
CA PRO A 132 1.05 -11.61 7.51
C PRO A 132 2.20 -11.14 6.60
N PHE A 133 1.95 -11.00 5.30
CA PHE A 133 2.96 -10.50 4.36
C PHE A 133 3.27 -9.01 4.58
N LEU A 134 2.27 -8.23 5.00
CA LEU A 134 2.50 -6.83 5.38
C LEU A 134 3.34 -6.72 6.65
N GLU A 135 3.06 -7.55 7.65
CA GLU A 135 3.88 -7.63 8.86
C GLU A 135 5.32 -8.03 8.54
N GLU A 136 5.52 -9.02 7.67
CA GLU A 136 6.86 -9.41 7.20
C GLU A 136 7.59 -8.24 6.52
N ASN A 137 6.92 -7.52 5.62
CA ASN A 137 7.49 -6.35 4.96
C ASN A 137 7.87 -5.24 5.95
N HIS A 138 7.01 -4.94 6.93
CA HIS A 138 7.30 -3.94 7.97
C HIS A 138 8.50 -4.35 8.82
N ASN A 139 8.54 -5.61 9.27
CA ASN A 139 9.65 -6.15 10.06
C ASN A 139 10.96 -6.10 9.28
N PHE A 140 10.94 -6.48 8.00
CA PHE A 140 12.12 -6.38 7.13
C PHE A 140 12.58 -4.93 6.95
N LEU A 141 11.69 -4.01 6.56
CA LEU A 141 12.03 -2.60 6.34
C LEU A 141 12.57 -1.94 7.60
N ALA A 142 12.01 -2.25 8.77
CA ALA A 142 12.50 -1.77 10.05
C ALA A 142 13.89 -2.34 10.38
N SER A 143 14.12 -3.65 10.11
CA SER A 143 15.43 -4.29 10.34
C SER A 143 16.58 -3.64 9.56
N VAL A 144 16.26 -2.98 8.44
CA VAL A 144 17.22 -2.27 7.58
C VAL A 144 17.14 -0.74 7.67
N GLY A 145 16.34 -0.21 8.62
CA GLY A 145 16.19 1.22 8.88
C GLY A 145 15.54 2.02 7.75
N MET A 146 14.66 1.39 6.98
CA MET A 146 13.95 1.98 5.83
C MET A 146 12.44 2.18 6.09
N ASP A 147 12.01 2.20 7.35
CA ASP A 147 10.61 2.26 7.77
C ASP A 147 10.11 3.68 8.12
N ASP A 148 10.99 4.68 8.17
CA ASP A 148 10.70 6.02 8.71
C ASP A 148 10.54 7.14 7.65
N LEU A 149 10.73 6.83 6.36
CA LEU A 149 10.68 7.84 5.29
C LEU A 149 9.30 8.51 5.20
N LYS A 150 9.25 9.83 5.09
CA LYS A 150 8.01 10.60 4.88
C LYS A 150 7.86 11.04 3.44
N ALA A 151 6.61 11.21 3.01
CA ALA A 151 6.34 11.83 1.72
C ALA A 151 6.77 13.30 1.79
N SER A 152 7.54 13.72 0.80
CA SER A 152 7.90 15.13 0.57
C SER A 152 6.65 15.97 0.30
#